data_AF-A0A966Q7G1-F1
#
_entry.id   AF-A0A966Q7G1-F1
#
_cell.length_a   1.000
_cell.length_b   1.000
_cell.length_c   1.000
_cell.angle_alpha   90.00
_cell.angle_beta   90.00
_cell.angle_gamma   90.00
#
_symmetry.space_group_name_H-M   'P 1'
#
loop_
_entity.id
_entity.type
_entity.pdbx_description
1 polymer ?
#
loop_
_entity_poly.entity_id
_entity_poly.type
_entity_poly.pdbx_seq_one_letter_code
_entity_poly.pdbx_strand_id
1 'polypeptide(L)'
;MRTNLFGETFYEDADIAKLVIAAGSKKPFIKIVADLDRHSLMRDITLKFLDKNEDTVSLTGTPGFYAIFRDKECLYVGQTNVGIYNRVYRFIKELMGMSRYDESHSGGRKARRMGITIKDNLQLKYLHNGELAKVYEEYNINFWDTNTSQLDEHIAYLMKAKCNTRIRSW
;
A
#
# COMPACT_ATOMS: atom_id res chain seq x y z
N MET A 1 9.50 13.31 -17.03
CA MET A 1 8.85 14.13 -18.07
C MET A 1 9.63 13.92 -19.35
N ARG A 2 8.98 13.44 -20.41
CA ARG A 2 9.60 13.21 -21.71
C ARG A 2 8.82 13.93 -22.80
N THR A 3 9.46 14.12 -23.94
CA THR A 3 8.86 14.71 -25.13
C THR A 3 8.84 13.66 -26.22
N ASN A 4 7.68 13.42 -26.84
CA ASN A 4 7.57 12.50 -27.97
C ASN A 4 8.08 13.15 -29.26
N LEU A 5 8.07 12.39 -30.37
CA LEU A 5 8.49 12.87 -31.69
C LEU A 5 7.66 14.06 -32.22
N PHE A 6 6.47 14.30 -31.64
CA PHE A 6 5.57 15.40 -32.01
C PHE A 6 5.72 16.64 -31.12
N GLY A 7 6.70 16.64 -30.20
CA GLY A 7 6.90 17.76 -29.27
C GLY A 7 5.95 17.75 -28.07
N GLU A 8 5.10 16.73 -27.93
CA GLU A 8 4.15 16.62 -26.83
C GLU A 8 4.87 16.11 -25.59
N THR A 9 4.62 16.77 -24.46
CA THR A 9 5.23 16.42 -23.19
C THR A 9 4.31 15.50 -22.41
N PHE A 10 4.84 14.35 -21.95
CA PHE A 10 4.06 13.35 -21.21
C PHE A 10 4.85 12.76 -20.03
N TYR A 11 4.12 12.13 -19.13
CA TYR A 11 4.66 11.41 -17.98
C TYR A 11 4.67 9.92 -18.25
N GLU A 12 5.80 9.26 -18.00
CA GLU A 12 5.86 7.80 -17.95
C GLU A 12 5.40 7.30 -16.57
N ASP A 13 4.97 6.04 -16.48
CA ASP A 13 4.51 5.44 -15.21
C ASP A 13 5.54 5.59 -14.07
N ALA A 14 6.84 5.53 -14.39
CA ALA A 14 7.91 5.75 -13.41
C ALA A 14 7.98 7.20 -12.89
N ASP A 15 7.66 8.19 -13.73
CA ASP A 15 7.58 9.59 -13.30
C ASP A 15 6.37 9.81 -12.40
N ILE A 16 5.22 9.24 -12.78
CA ILE A 16 3.98 9.31 -12.00
C ILE A 16 4.17 8.62 -10.65
N ALA A 17 4.83 7.46 -10.62
CA ALA A 17 5.15 6.75 -9.39
C ALA A 17 6.00 7.62 -8.44
N LYS A 18 6.98 8.39 -8.95
CA LYS A 18 7.77 9.33 -8.13
C LYS A 18 6.90 10.43 -7.53
N LEU A 19 5.94 10.98 -8.29
CA LEU A 19 5.01 11.99 -7.80
C LEU A 19 4.11 11.44 -6.70
N VAL A 20 3.56 10.24 -6.90
CA VAL A 20 2.75 9.53 -5.89
C VAL A 20 3.57 9.24 -4.64
N ILE A 21 4.83 8.79 -4.78
CA ILE A 21 5.75 8.60 -3.66
C ILE A 21 6.00 9.91 -2.92
N ALA A 22 6.24 11.01 -3.64
CA ALA A 22 6.49 12.32 -3.03
C ALA A 22 5.26 12.81 -2.23
N ALA A 23 4.06 12.66 -2.78
CA ALA A 23 2.81 13.00 -2.09
C ALA A 23 2.59 12.10 -0.84
N GLY A 24 2.79 10.78 -0.99
CA GLY A 24 2.63 9.82 0.11
C GLY A 24 3.69 9.99 1.19
N SER A 25 4.90 10.40 0.84
CA SER A 25 6.01 10.61 1.79
C SER A 25 5.73 11.75 2.76
N LYS A 26 4.95 12.77 2.35
CA LYS A 26 4.50 13.87 3.21
C LYS A 26 3.47 13.44 4.26
N LYS A 27 2.81 12.28 4.07
CA LYS A 27 1.81 11.77 5.02
C LYS A 27 2.45 11.28 6.31
N PRO A 28 1.78 11.43 7.47
CA PRO A 28 2.22 10.82 8.71
C PRO A 28 2.17 9.28 8.59
N PHE A 29 2.98 8.60 9.39
CA PHE A 29 2.83 7.16 9.57
C PHE A 29 1.62 6.88 10.45
N ILE A 30 0.83 5.89 10.05
CA ILE A 30 -0.29 5.36 10.82
C ILE A 30 0.11 4.00 11.37
N LYS A 31 0.08 3.80 12.68
CA LYS A 31 0.44 2.54 13.32
C LYS A 31 -0.62 1.49 13.00
N ILE A 32 -0.17 0.28 12.65
CA ILE A 32 -1.04 -0.87 12.45
C ILE A 32 -1.04 -1.69 13.74
N VAL A 33 -2.21 -1.86 14.35
CA VAL A 33 -2.39 -2.67 15.56
C VAL A 33 -3.33 -3.82 15.22
N ALA A 34 -2.88 -5.04 15.49
CA ALA A 34 -3.63 -6.24 15.19
C ALA A 34 -3.64 -7.19 16.39
N ASP A 35 -4.83 -7.61 16.79
CA ASP A 35 -5.03 -8.56 17.89
C ASP A 35 -5.94 -9.69 17.46
N LEU A 36 -5.76 -10.86 18.07
CA LEU A 36 -6.71 -11.95 17.97
C LEU A 36 -7.97 -11.58 18.74
N ASP A 37 -9.11 -11.55 18.05
CA ASP A 37 -10.40 -11.51 18.70
C ASP A 37 -10.69 -12.88 19.34
N ARG A 38 -10.50 -12.93 20.66
CA ARG A 38 -10.73 -14.13 21.48
C ARG A 38 -12.21 -14.34 21.80
N HIS A 39 -13.07 -13.38 21.51
CA HIS A 39 -14.52 -13.47 21.72
C HIS A 39 -15.24 -13.99 20.47
N SER A 40 -14.63 -13.87 19.29
CA SER A 40 -15.13 -14.49 18.07
C SER A 40 -14.98 -16.01 18.11
N LEU A 41 -16.10 -16.73 17.97
CA LEU A 41 -16.15 -18.19 17.78
C LEU A 41 -15.29 -18.66 16.60
N MET A 42 -15.02 -17.78 15.64
CA MET A 42 -14.26 -18.08 14.43
C MET A 42 -12.78 -17.64 14.49
N ARG A 43 -12.29 -17.14 15.63
CA ARG A 43 -10.95 -16.54 15.75
C ARG A 43 -10.72 -15.49 14.66
N ASP A 44 -11.29 -14.30 14.83
CA ASP A 44 -11.07 -13.20 13.89
C ASP A 44 -9.90 -12.31 14.34
N ILE A 45 -9.51 -11.36 13.49
CA ILE A 45 -8.47 -10.38 13.77
C ILE A 45 -9.13 -9.02 13.94
N THR A 46 -8.94 -8.42 15.11
CA THR A 46 -9.24 -7.00 15.31
C THR A 46 -8.09 -6.18 14.75
N LEU A 47 -8.35 -5.38 13.71
CA LEU A 47 -7.37 -4.50 13.09
C LEU A 47 -7.73 -3.03 13.37
N LYS A 48 -6.79 -2.28 13.94
CA LYS A 48 -6.90 -0.85 14.21
C LYS A 48 -5.76 -0.10 13.55
N PHE A 49 -6.05 1.13 13.15
CA PHE A 49 -5.10 2.07 12.58
C PHE A 49 -5.04 3.27 13.49
N LEU A 50 -3.88 3.59 14.04
CA LEU A 50 -3.71 4.68 15.00
C LEU A 50 -2.85 5.78 14.40
N ASP A 51 -3.30 7.02 14.46
CA ASP A 51 -2.48 8.16 14.07
C ASP A 51 -1.43 8.51 15.14
N LYS A 52 -0.75 9.65 14.96
CA LYS A 52 0.29 10.13 15.89
C LYS A 52 -0.24 10.47 17.29
N ASN A 53 -1.53 10.71 17.44
CA ASN A 53 -2.21 11.02 18.70
C ASN A 53 -2.84 9.78 19.32
N GLU A 54 -2.62 8.60 18.74
CA GLU A 54 -3.28 7.34 19.09
C GLU A 54 -4.79 7.32 18.80
N ASP A 55 -5.28 8.26 17.97
CA ASP A 55 -6.67 8.28 17.53
C ASP A 55 -6.89 7.23 16.44
N THR A 56 -8.06 6.57 16.48
CA THR A 56 -8.41 5.55 15.50
C THR A 56 -8.77 6.19 14.16
N VAL A 57 -8.08 5.75 13.10
CA VAL A 57 -8.34 6.14 11.72
C VAL A 57 -9.17 5.06 11.02
N SER A 58 -10.34 5.44 10.49
CA SER A 58 -11.14 4.53 9.67
C SER A 58 -10.62 4.49 8.23
N LEU A 59 -10.28 3.30 7.75
CA LEU A 59 -9.86 3.03 6.37
C LEU A 59 -10.87 2.14 5.60
N THR A 60 -12.05 1.95 6.19
CA THR A 60 -13.14 1.16 5.59
C THR A 60 -13.69 1.91 4.38
N GLY A 61 -13.76 1.24 3.23
CA GLY A 61 -14.24 1.85 1.99
C GLY A 61 -13.30 2.92 1.43
N THR A 62 -12.03 2.97 1.85
CA THR A 62 -11.04 3.93 1.34
C THR A 62 -10.22 3.31 0.20
N PRO A 63 -10.54 3.58 -1.09
CA PRO A 63 -9.72 3.14 -2.20
C PRO A 63 -8.48 4.03 -2.35
N GLY A 64 -7.40 3.45 -2.89
CA GLY A 64 -6.15 4.18 -3.11
C GLY A 64 -4.91 3.29 -3.09
N PHE A 65 -3.76 3.98 -2.98
CA PHE A 65 -2.46 3.37 -2.77
C PHE A 65 -2.13 3.29 -1.28
N TYR A 66 -1.44 2.22 -0.89
CA TYR A 66 -0.94 2.05 0.46
C TYR A 66 0.43 1.39 0.46
N ALA A 67 1.23 1.71 1.47
CA ALA A 67 2.53 1.13 1.72
C ALA A 67 2.65 0.73 3.21
N ILE A 68 3.00 -0.53 3.45
CA ILE A 68 3.26 -1.10 4.76
C ILE A 68 4.76 -1.04 5.04
N PHE A 69 5.12 -0.58 6.23
CA PHE A 69 6.48 -0.41 6.68
C PHE A 69 6.73 -1.17 7.99
N ARG A 70 7.99 -1.53 8.21
CA ARG A 70 8.53 -1.93 9.51
C ARG A 70 9.74 -1.05 9.79
N ASP A 71 9.71 -0.28 10.87
CA ASP A 71 10.83 0.60 11.26
C ASP A 71 11.37 1.45 10.10
N LYS A 72 10.46 2.07 9.33
CA LYS A 72 10.72 2.86 8.11
C LYS A 72 11.22 2.08 6.89
N GLU A 73 11.45 0.78 6.99
CA GLU A 73 11.70 -0.09 5.84
C GLU A 73 10.39 -0.40 5.12
N CYS A 74 10.31 -0.13 3.81
CA CYS A 74 9.13 -0.46 3.01
C CYS A 74 9.03 -1.98 2.82
N LEU A 75 8.01 -2.59 3.42
CA LEU A 75 7.75 -4.01 3.28
C LEU A 75 6.93 -4.29 2.03
N TYR A 76 5.83 -3.57 1.84
CA TYR A 76 4.87 -3.89 0.81
C TYR A 76 4.15 -2.65 0.31
N VAL A 77 3.90 -2.56 -0.98
CA VAL A 77 3.07 -1.53 -1.62
C VAL A 77 1.91 -2.22 -2.31
N GLY A 78 0.72 -1.63 -2.27
CA GLY A 78 -0.38 -2.10 -3.08
C GLY A 78 -1.39 -1.03 -3.42
N GLN A 79 -2.27 -1.40 -4.34
CA GLN A 79 -3.42 -0.60 -4.75
C GLN A 79 -4.74 -1.34 -4.51
N THR A 80 -5.81 -0.57 -4.34
CA THR A 80 -7.18 -1.10 -4.29
C THR A 80 -8.21 -0.08 -4.70
N ASN A 81 -9.23 -0.54 -5.44
CA ASN A 81 -10.42 0.23 -5.77
C ASN A 81 -11.58 0.02 -4.78
N VAL A 82 -11.39 -0.81 -3.76
CA VAL A 82 -12.46 -1.19 -2.81
C VAL A 82 -12.18 -0.62 -1.42
N GLY A 83 -11.01 -0.90 -0.85
CA GLY A 83 -10.74 -0.48 0.51
C GLY A 83 -9.39 -0.96 1.03
N ILE A 84 -8.56 -0.01 1.48
CA ILE A 84 -7.23 -0.26 2.04
C ILE A 84 -7.34 -1.17 3.28
N TYR A 85 -8.35 -0.96 4.15
CA TYR A 85 -8.60 -1.82 5.32
C TYR A 85 -8.54 -3.31 4.97
N ASN A 86 -9.34 -3.75 3.99
CA ASN A 86 -9.44 -5.16 3.60
C ASN A 86 -8.13 -5.72 3.05
N ARG A 87 -7.32 -4.87 2.40
CA ARG A 87 -6.03 -5.30 1.84
C ARG A 87 -4.98 -5.46 2.92
N VAL A 88 -4.90 -4.52 3.86
CA VAL A 88 -4.01 -4.61 5.01
C VAL A 88 -4.44 -5.78 5.91
N TYR A 89 -5.74 -5.96 6.15
CA TYR A 89 -6.26 -7.12 6.89
C TYR A 89 -5.77 -8.45 6.30
N ARG A 90 -5.82 -8.64 4.97
CA ARG A 90 -5.31 -9.86 4.32
C ARG A 90 -3.81 -10.05 4.51
N PHE A 91 -3.03 -8.96 4.48
CA PHE A 91 -1.60 -9.01 4.76
C PHE A 91 -1.33 -9.44 6.21
N ILE A 92 -2.03 -8.84 7.17
CA ILE A 92 -1.94 -9.16 8.60
C ILE A 92 -2.41 -10.59 8.89
N LYS A 93 -3.51 -11.03 8.28
CA LYS A 93 -4.04 -12.40 8.40
C LYS A 93 -3.00 -13.45 8.01
N GLU A 94 -2.26 -13.19 6.95
CA GLU A 94 -1.19 -14.06 6.51
C GLU A 94 0.04 -13.99 7.44
N LEU A 95 0.40 -12.81 7.97
CA LEU A 95 1.44 -12.69 9.01
C LEU A 95 1.12 -13.50 10.27
N MET A 96 -0.14 -13.50 10.68
CA MET A 96 -0.64 -14.28 11.83
C MET A 96 -0.83 -15.77 11.52
N GLY A 97 -0.60 -16.19 10.26
CA GLY A 97 -0.75 -17.57 9.83
C GLY A 97 -2.19 -18.08 9.86
N MET A 98 -3.16 -17.18 9.73
CA MET A 98 -4.59 -17.48 9.81
C MET A 98 -5.25 -17.59 8.42
N SER A 99 -4.48 -17.37 7.35
CA SER A 99 -4.97 -17.56 5.98
C SER A 99 -5.24 -19.02 5.68
N ARG A 100 -6.33 -19.28 4.97
CA ARG A 100 -6.69 -20.63 4.50
C ARG A 100 -5.70 -21.10 3.43
N TYR A 101 -5.63 -22.42 3.22
CA TYR A 101 -4.71 -23.01 2.23
C TYR A 101 -5.00 -22.56 0.79
N ASP A 102 -6.26 -22.18 0.50
CA ASP A 102 -6.74 -21.69 -0.79
C ASP A 102 -6.65 -20.17 -0.94
N GLU A 103 -6.28 -19.44 0.11
CA GLU A 103 -6.08 -18.00 0.07
C GLU A 103 -4.67 -17.65 -0.44
N SER A 104 -4.61 -16.89 -1.54
CA SER A 104 -3.34 -16.40 -2.09
C SER A 104 -3.06 -14.96 -1.65
N HIS A 105 -2.22 -14.79 -0.63
CA HIS A 105 -1.75 -13.50 -0.12
C HIS A 105 -0.22 -13.44 -0.15
N SER A 106 0.34 -13.42 -1.37
CA SER A 106 1.77 -13.61 -1.61
C SER A 106 2.68 -12.63 -0.84
N GLY A 107 2.28 -11.37 -0.70
CA GLY A 107 3.02 -10.35 0.03
C GLY A 107 3.16 -10.66 1.53
N GLY A 108 2.05 -10.93 2.21
CA GLY A 108 2.07 -11.31 3.63
C GLY A 108 2.82 -12.62 3.87
N ARG A 109 2.73 -13.56 2.91
CA ARG A 109 3.39 -14.87 3.02
C ARG A 109 4.89 -14.73 2.96
N LYS A 110 5.37 -13.88 2.05
CA LYS A 110 6.80 -13.54 1.94
C LYS A 110 7.28 -12.84 3.21
N ALA A 111 6.52 -11.87 3.73
CA ALA A 111 6.85 -11.18 4.98
C ALA A 111 6.98 -12.15 6.16
N ARG A 112 6.01 -13.07 6.34
CA ARG A 112 6.07 -14.11 7.38
C ARG A 112 7.30 -15.01 7.24
N ARG A 113 7.65 -15.42 6.02
CA ARG A 113 8.87 -16.23 5.76
C ARG A 113 10.16 -15.48 6.08
N MET A 114 10.15 -14.14 6.03
CA MET A 114 11.26 -13.30 6.46
C MET A 114 11.32 -13.08 7.98
N GLY A 115 10.41 -13.70 8.76
CA GLY A 115 10.35 -13.57 10.21
C GLY A 115 9.64 -12.31 10.70
N ILE A 116 8.94 -11.57 9.83
CA ILE A 116 8.15 -10.41 10.22
C ILE A 116 6.89 -10.88 10.95
N THR A 117 6.54 -10.20 12.05
CA THR A 117 5.39 -10.54 12.89
C THR A 117 4.56 -9.30 13.24
N ILE A 118 3.36 -9.51 13.77
CA ILE A 118 2.51 -8.42 14.29
C ILE A 118 3.08 -7.72 15.54
N LYS A 119 4.12 -8.29 16.18
CA LYS A 119 4.82 -7.65 17.29
C LYS A 119 5.83 -6.62 16.81
N ASP A 120 6.18 -6.65 15.52
CA ASP A 120 7.02 -5.62 14.93
C ASP A 120 6.27 -4.29 14.85
N ASN A 121 7.00 -3.19 14.78
CA ASN A 121 6.43 -1.86 14.61
C ASN A 121 5.95 -1.66 13.16
N LEU A 122 4.78 -2.23 12.86
CA LEU A 122 4.15 -2.13 11.56
C LEU A 122 3.43 -0.78 11.41
N GLN A 123 3.71 -0.10 10.31
CA GLN A 123 3.16 1.22 10.02
C GLN A 123 2.63 1.27 8.59
N LEU A 124 1.72 2.20 8.34
CA LEU A 124 1.05 2.42 7.06
C LEU A 124 1.27 3.87 6.63
N LYS A 125 1.54 4.06 5.34
CA LYS A 125 1.22 5.31 4.64
C LYS A 125 0.24 5.01 3.52
N TYR A 126 -0.68 5.93 3.25
CA TYR A 126 -1.64 5.77 2.19
C TYR A 126 -1.98 7.10 1.52
N LEU A 127 -2.48 6.99 0.29
CA LEU A 127 -3.10 8.08 -0.47
C LEU A 127 -4.41 7.56 -1.02
N HIS A 128 -5.52 8.18 -0.63
CA HIS A 128 -6.81 7.78 -1.16
C HIS A 128 -7.07 8.37 -2.55
N ASN A 129 -8.01 7.82 -3.32
CA ASN A 129 -8.24 8.23 -4.72
C ASN A 129 -8.48 9.73 -4.90
N GLY A 130 -9.23 10.37 -3.99
CA GLY A 130 -9.41 11.83 -4.01
C GLY A 130 -8.12 12.65 -3.82
N GLU A 131 -7.12 12.14 -3.10
CA GLU A 131 -5.80 12.78 -2.99
C GLU A 131 -4.94 12.51 -4.22
N LEU A 132 -5.03 11.30 -4.76
CA LEU A 132 -4.39 10.94 -6.02
C LEU A 132 -4.87 11.83 -7.17
N ALA A 133 -6.17 12.10 -7.24
CA ALA A 133 -6.75 12.99 -8.23
C ALA A 133 -6.15 14.40 -8.17
N LYS A 134 -5.89 14.92 -6.97
CA LYS A 134 -5.22 16.23 -6.79
C LYS A 134 -3.78 16.23 -7.31
N VAL A 135 -3.05 15.12 -7.10
CA VAL A 135 -1.70 14.96 -7.68
C VAL A 135 -1.80 14.96 -9.21
N TYR A 136 -2.79 14.29 -9.80
CA TYR A 136 -2.93 14.27 -11.25
C TYR A 136 -3.32 15.64 -11.81
N GLU A 137 -4.19 16.37 -11.12
CA GLU A 137 -4.58 17.74 -11.48
C GLU A 137 -3.39 18.72 -11.40
N GLU A 138 -2.62 18.68 -10.31
CA GLU A 138 -1.45 19.55 -10.10
C GLU A 138 -0.41 19.43 -11.23
N TYR A 139 -0.23 18.22 -11.77
CA TYR A 139 0.76 17.93 -12.81
C TYR A 139 0.14 17.77 -14.21
N ASN A 140 -1.15 18.09 -14.38
CA ASN A 140 -1.90 17.96 -15.63
C ASN A 140 -1.76 16.56 -16.28
N ILE A 141 -1.86 15.51 -15.46
CA ILE A 141 -1.79 14.11 -15.88
C ILE A 141 -3.20 13.63 -16.18
N ASN A 142 -3.47 13.18 -17.42
CA ASN A 142 -4.75 12.55 -17.71
C ASN A 142 -4.80 11.14 -17.12
N PHE A 143 -5.89 10.82 -16.44
CA PHE A 143 -6.11 9.49 -15.87
C PHE A 143 -6.04 8.37 -16.93
N TRP A 144 -6.48 8.67 -18.16
CA TRP A 144 -6.48 7.73 -19.29
C TRP A 144 -5.10 7.46 -19.89
N ASP A 145 -4.13 8.35 -19.66
CA ASP A 145 -2.75 8.18 -20.13
C ASP A 145 -1.95 7.24 -19.20
N THR A 146 -2.53 6.89 -18.05
CA THR A 146 -1.87 6.05 -17.04
C THR A 146 -2.40 4.63 -17.12
N ASN A 147 -1.49 3.67 -17.32
CA ASN A 147 -1.83 2.27 -17.09
C ASN A 147 -1.82 2.01 -15.58
N THR A 148 -2.77 2.61 -14.88
CA THR A 148 -2.88 2.58 -13.40
C THR A 148 -2.86 1.17 -12.83
N SER A 149 -3.16 0.15 -13.64
CA SER A 149 -3.23 -1.25 -13.24
C SER A 149 -1.90 -1.83 -12.73
N GLN A 150 -0.76 -1.16 -12.96
CA GLN A 150 0.57 -1.61 -12.52
C GLN A 150 1.40 -0.50 -11.83
N LEU A 151 0.79 0.65 -11.52
CA LEU A 151 1.54 1.76 -10.91
C LEU A 151 2.09 1.39 -9.51
N ASP A 152 1.41 0.50 -8.77
CA ASP A 152 1.91 -0.03 -7.50
C ASP A 152 3.18 -0.87 -7.67
N GLU A 153 3.42 -1.51 -8.82
CA GLU A 153 4.66 -2.23 -9.12
C GLU A 153 5.83 -1.25 -9.32
N HIS A 154 5.62 -0.13 -10.01
CA HIS A 154 6.62 0.93 -10.14
C HIS A 154 6.94 1.58 -8.80
N ILE A 155 5.91 1.86 -7.99
CA ILE A 155 6.10 2.39 -6.64
C ILE A 155 6.87 1.39 -5.77
N ALA A 156 6.48 0.11 -5.80
CA ALA A 156 7.16 -0.96 -5.07
C ALA A 156 8.64 -1.07 -5.46
N TYR A 157 8.95 -0.99 -6.75
CA TYR A 157 10.32 -0.99 -7.26
C TYR A 157 11.13 0.19 -6.71
N LEU A 158 10.61 1.42 -6.89
CA LEU A 158 11.29 2.65 -6.47
C LEU A 158 11.48 2.72 -4.95
N MET A 159 10.51 2.23 -4.18
CA MET A 159 10.58 2.15 -2.72
C MET A 159 11.37 0.93 -2.21
N LYS A 160 11.87 0.08 -3.11
CA LYS A 160 12.61 -1.16 -2.79
C LYS A 160 11.82 -2.09 -1.86
N ALA A 161 10.50 -2.20 -2.09
CA ALA A 161 9.60 -2.96 -1.24
C ALA A 161 9.99 -4.44 -1.20
N LYS A 162 10.20 -4.97 0.01
CA LYS A 162 10.78 -6.32 0.17
C LYS A 162 9.83 -7.47 -0.18
N CYS A 163 8.53 -7.26 0.02
CA CYS A 163 7.53 -8.32 0.01
C CYS A 163 6.66 -8.34 -1.25
N ASN A 164 6.72 -7.32 -2.12
CA ASN A 164 6.02 -7.36 -3.41
C ASN A 164 6.59 -8.50 -4.28
N THR A 165 5.72 -9.39 -4.75
CA THR A 165 6.13 -10.55 -5.55
C THR A 165 6.15 -10.28 -7.04
N ARG A 166 5.66 -9.12 -7.47
CA ARG A 166 5.54 -8.74 -8.89
C ARG A 166 6.50 -7.61 -9.30
N ILE A 167 7.50 -7.29 -8.47
CA ILE A 167 8.49 -6.26 -8.85
C ILE A 167 9.26 -6.78 -10.08
N ARG A 168 9.02 -6.16 -11.23
CA ARG A 168 9.84 -6.34 -12.42
C ARG A 168 11.03 -5.38 -12.32
N SER A 169 12.24 -5.86 -12.59
CA SER A 169 13.39 -5.00 -12.82
C SER A 169 13.20 -4.32 -14.18
N TRP A 170 13.03 -3.00 -14.17
CA TRP A 170 12.90 -2.18 -15.37
C TRP A 170 14.22 -1.47 -15.66
#